data_AF-A0A9W4K6C9-F1
#
_entry.id   AF-A0A9W4K6C9-F1
#
_cell.length_a   1.000
_cell.length_b   1.000
_cell.length_c   1.000
_cell.angle_alpha   90.00
_cell.angle_beta   90.00
_cell.angle_gamma   90.00
#
_symmetry.space_group_name_H-M   'P 1'
#
loop_
_entity.id
_entity.type
_entity.pdbx_description
1 polymer ?
#
loop_
_entity_poly.entity_id
_entity_poly.type
_entity_poly.pdbx_seq_one_letter_code
_entity_poly.pdbx_strand_id
1 'polypeptide(L)'
;MPGVPTGRACDACREQKKKCDEKQPACGRCLRLKVSCVGSGQRRFKFKEQQFPSKSNQSSQVALASGSRSTEKEKSSFELPRACPGNGMTSLTNSFVGAIKRSTDLRYNIWWSFGIFLEDVPRRLGSNEALDRAVDAVTTAHAGFCTRQPASVEALAKYSYALKTLRVYLDDPLQASASSTLCAVMILLICQIFIGNNGQMLSGHAQGAASILHARKNFGPRDDFEHKLFLSLRGSVLFESLYNDAIDLSPEEWDALVKNDFDQNEPEGQILRCLARAPVLIKRGKRAIRDGEDLTHLMMEVRPIYEKCKLILAELKARTVEFETSELSTMTETFMARILRAHYLRTHGIGLAITTFFNCILQALDPSDCACMVESRSLVKDTLLHAQESNVYRPVGAGYVIMCLSAAWAVTADPQLRLMVEATLIDYHGDFVTPDGVNIPRELERVSEHLWLGSSAVLR
;
A
#
# COMPACT_ATOMS: atom_id res chain seq x y z
N MET A 1 -34.37 31.22 -10.44
CA MET A 1 -33.11 31.25 -11.21
C MET A 1 -32.93 32.63 -11.81
N PRO A 2 -31.78 33.31 -11.62
CA PRO A 2 -31.50 34.54 -12.35
C PRO A 2 -31.50 34.23 -13.85
N GLY A 3 -32.17 35.08 -14.63
CA GLY A 3 -32.40 34.88 -16.06
C GLY A 3 -31.12 34.72 -16.86
N VAL A 4 -31.23 33.99 -17.97
CA VAL A 4 -30.14 33.72 -18.91
C VAL A 4 -29.55 35.05 -19.43
N PRO A 5 -28.24 35.31 -19.31
CA PRO A 5 -27.63 36.49 -19.92
C PRO A 5 -27.69 36.38 -21.44
N THR A 6 -28.59 37.13 -22.07
CA THR A 6 -28.72 37.23 -23.54
C THR A 6 -27.75 38.25 -24.16
N GLY A 7 -27.03 39.01 -23.32
CA GLY A 7 -26.18 40.12 -23.76
C GLY A 7 -24.92 39.66 -24.48
N ARG A 8 -24.59 40.32 -25.59
CA ARG A 8 -23.36 40.11 -26.38
C ARG A 8 -22.29 41.17 -26.09
N ALA A 9 -22.33 41.75 -24.90
CA ALA A 9 -21.37 42.74 -24.47
C ALA A 9 -19.99 42.13 -24.25
N CYS A 10 -18.93 42.85 -24.63
CA CYS A 10 -17.55 42.49 -24.34
C CYS A 10 -17.28 42.44 -22.82
N ASP A 11 -16.21 41.72 -22.43
CA ASP A 11 -15.80 41.57 -21.02
C ASP A 11 -15.65 42.92 -20.30
N ALA A 12 -14.86 43.83 -20.89
CA ALA A 12 -14.56 45.13 -20.31
C ALA A 12 -15.82 45.99 -20.06
N CYS A 13 -16.82 45.92 -20.94
CA CYS A 13 -18.07 46.65 -20.75
C CYS A 13 -18.97 45.99 -19.69
N ARG A 14 -18.95 44.66 -19.57
CA ARG A 14 -19.71 43.91 -18.56
C ARG A 14 -19.18 44.12 -17.16
N GLU A 15 -17.87 44.00 -16.96
CA GLU A 15 -17.22 44.24 -15.67
C GLU A 15 -17.53 45.64 -15.15
N GLN A 16 -17.50 46.62 -16.05
CA GLN A 16 -17.80 48.03 -15.75
C GLN A 16 -19.31 48.34 -15.73
N LYS A 17 -20.18 47.35 -15.95
CA LYS A 17 -21.64 47.47 -16.04
C LYS A 17 -22.10 48.63 -16.95
N LYS A 18 -21.42 48.84 -18.09
CA LYS A 18 -21.80 49.84 -19.10
C LYS A 18 -22.26 49.19 -20.40
N LYS A 19 -23.07 49.92 -21.16
CA LYS A 19 -23.60 49.47 -22.45
C LYS A 19 -22.47 49.28 -23.47
N CYS A 20 -22.48 48.13 -24.15
CA CYS A 20 -21.60 47.79 -25.25
C CYS A 20 -22.35 48.05 -26.57
N ASP A 21 -21.69 48.61 -27.57
CA ASP A 21 -22.25 48.82 -28.92
C ASP A 21 -22.04 47.62 -29.85
N GLU A 22 -21.40 46.56 -29.36
CA GLU A 22 -21.27 45.22 -29.99
C GLU A 22 -20.53 45.21 -31.35
N LYS A 23 -19.92 46.33 -31.75
CA LYS A 23 -19.11 46.43 -32.98
C LYS A 23 -17.90 45.50 -32.93
N GLN A 24 -17.55 44.95 -34.11
CA GLN A 24 -16.37 44.12 -34.34
C GLN A 24 -15.29 44.92 -35.09
N PRO A 25 -13.99 44.66 -34.85
CA PRO A 25 -13.43 43.69 -33.88
C PRO A 25 -13.40 44.21 -32.43
N ALA A 26 -13.64 45.50 -32.20
CA ALA A 26 -13.71 46.11 -30.89
C ALA A 26 -14.90 47.08 -30.79
N CYS A 27 -15.49 47.16 -29.59
CA CYS A 27 -16.61 48.06 -29.30
C CYS A 27 -16.10 49.52 -29.24
N GLY A 28 -16.92 50.50 -29.63
CA GLY A 28 -16.51 51.91 -29.76
C GLY A 28 -16.01 52.52 -28.45
N ARG A 29 -16.54 52.06 -27.30
CA ARG A 29 -16.07 52.47 -25.98
C ARG A 29 -14.66 51.96 -25.68
N CYS A 30 -14.39 50.69 -25.98
CA CYS A 30 -13.07 50.10 -25.78
C CYS A 30 -12.01 50.73 -26.70
N LEU A 31 -12.39 51.03 -27.94
CA LEU A 31 -11.55 51.78 -28.90
C LEU A 31 -11.16 53.16 -28.36
N ARG A 32 -12.14 53.95 -27.90
CA ARG A 32 -11.88 55.29 -27.36
C ARG A 32 -11.04 55.27 -26.08
N LEU A 33 -11.29 54.29 -25.21
CA LEU A 33 -10.59 54.18 -23.92
C LEU A 33 -9.27 53.41 -24.03
N LYS A 34 -8.90 52.92 -25.22
CA LYS A 34 -7.70 52.09 -25.46
C LYS A 34 -7.60 50.89 -24.50
N VAL A 35 -8.72 50.24 -24.20
CA VAL A 35 -8.77 49.03 -23.35
C VAL A 35 -9.04 47.78 -24.18
N SER A 36 -8.53 46.63 -23.72
CA SER A 36 -8.71 45.35 -24.41
C SER A 36 -10.19 44.99 -24.54
N CYS A 37 -10.64 44.67 -25.76
CA CYS A 37 -12.03 44.36 -26.07
C CYS A 37 -12.17 42.89 -26.45
N VAL A 38 -12.53 42.05 -25.48
CA VAL A 38 -12.69 40.60 -25.70
C VAL A 38 -14.16 40.25 -25.81
N GLY A 39 -14.53 39.57 -26.90
CA GLY A 39 -15.87 39.02 -27.09
C GLY A 39 -16.99 40.05 -27.27
N SER A 40 -16.70 41.23 -27.82
CA SER A 40 -17.75 42.14 -28.34
C SER A 40 -18.61 41.33 -29.33
N GLY A 41 -19.94 41.49 -29.35
CA GLY A 41 -20.84 40.92 -30.37
C GLY A 41 -20.93 39.39 -30.43
N GLN A 42 -20.10 38.66 -29.67
CA GLN A 42 -20.08 37.20 -29.63
C GLN A 42 -21.04 36.65 -28.56
N ARG A 43 -21.81 35.62 -28.93
CA ARG A 43 -22.62 34.85 -27.98
C ARG A 43 -21.72 33.85 -27.26
N ARG A 44 -21.75 33.83 -25.93
CA ARG A 44 -20.98 32.85 -25.14
C ARG A 44 -21.73 31.52 -25.04
N PHE A 45 -21.00 30.43 -25.18
CA PHE A 45 -21.53 29.07 -25.10
C PHE A 45 -21.91 28.71 -23.65
N LYS A 46 -22.90 27.81 -23.52
CA LYS A 46 -23.33 27.20 -22.26
C LYS A 46 -22.93 25.72 -22.28
N PHE A 47 -22.38 25.21 -21.17
CA PHE A 47 -22.33 23.77 -20.91
C PHE A 47 -23.75 23.28 -20.57
N LYS A 48 -24.31 22.43 -21.43
CA LYS A 48 -25.53 21.68 -21.14
C LYS A 48 -25.13 20.32 -20.61
N GLU A 49 -25.66 19.96 -19.45
CA GLU A 49 -25.57 18.59 -18.94
C GLU A 49 -26.47 17.70 -19.81
N GLN A 50 -25.87 16.66 -20.40
CA GLN A 50 -26.52 15.76 -21.32
C GLN A 50 -27.15 14.63 -20.52
N GLN A 51 -28.46 14.75 -20.22
CA GLN A 51 -29.23 13.64 -19.66
C GLN A 51 -29.49 12.60 -20.76
N PHE A 52 -28.95 11.39 -20.59
CA PHE A 52 -29.27 10.25 -21.44
C PHE A 52 -30.70 9.76 -21.10
N PRO A 53 -31.61 9.61 -22.08
CA PRO A 53 -32.93 9.08 -21.81
C PRO A 53 -32.86 7.56 -21.68
N SER A 54 -33.20 7.06 -20.49
CA SER A 54 -33.49 5.65 -20.24
C SER A 54 -34.71 5.25 -21.06
N LYS A 55 -34.57 4.17 -21.84
CA LYS A 55 -35.67 3.53 -22.55
C LYS A 55 -36.70 2.99 -21.55
N SER A 56 -37.96 3.34 -21.72
CA SER A 56 -39.07 2.46 -21.32
C SER A 56 -40.28 2.67 -22.22
N ASN A 57 -40.88 1.53 -22.56
CA ASN A 57 -41.82 1.26 -23.62
C ASN A 57 -43.18 1.99 -23.53
N GLN A 58 -43.68 2.30 -24.72
CA GLN A 58 -45.07 2.17 -25.21
C GLN A 58 -46.21 2.13 -24.18
N SER A 59 -47.06 3.15 -24.22
CA SER A 59 -48.51 2.97 -24.44
C SER A 59 -49.19 4.26 -24.90
N SER A 60 -49.76 4.18 -26.10
CA SER A 60 -50.97 4.82 -26.65
C SER A 60 -51.60 6.06 -25.98
N GLN A 61 -51.54 7.17 -26.73
CA GLN A 61 -52.68 7.91 -27.30
C GLN A 61 -53.86 8.42 -26.41
N VAL A 62 -54.05 9.77 -26.48
CA VAL A 62 -55.30 10.54 -26.76
C VAL A 62 -55.92 11.42 -25.64
N ALA A 63 -55.94 12.73 -25.99
CA ALA A 63 -56.93 13.81 -25.74
C ALA A 63 -57.24 14.39 -24.34
N LEU A 64 -56.98 15.72 -24.26
CA LEU A 64 -57.87 16.84 -23.90
C LEU A 64 -58.89 16.64 -22.75
N ALA A 65 -58.75 17.44 -21.69
CA ALA A 65 -59.60 18.64 -21.44
C ALA A 65 -59.44 19.17 -20.01
N SER A 66 -59.69 20.48 -19.87
CA SER A 66 -59.62 21.33 -18.69
C SER A 66 -60.23 20.78 -17.38
N GLY A 67 -59.64 21.18 -16.26
CA GLY A 67 -60.29 21.11 -14.95
C GLY A 67 -59.44 21.69 -13.83
N SER A 68 -59.69 22.94 -13.48
CA SER A 68 -59.14 23.65 -12.32
C SER A 68 -59.30 22.83 -11.03
N ARG A 69 -58.20 22.56 -10.33
CA ARG A 69 -58.23 22.39 -8.86
C ARG A 69 -56.88 22.72 -8.24
N SER A 70 -56.90 23.77 -7.42
CA SER A 70 -55.87 24.17 -6.48
C SER A 70 -55.42 22.99 -5.61
N THR A 71 -54.15 22.60 -5.73
CA THR A 71 -53.45 21.78 -4.74
C THR A 71 -52.17 22.48 -4.34
N GLU A 72 -52.04 22.65 -3.02
CA GLU A 72 -50.95 23.30 -2.33
C GLU A 72 -49.62 22.68 -2.72
N LYS A 73 -48.69 23.50 -3.24
CA LYS A 73 -47.31 23.08 -3.41
C LYS A 73 -46.67 23.03 -2.03
N GLU A 74 -46.62 21.84 -1.44
CA GLU A 74 -45.60 21.51 -0.45
C GLU A 74 -44.24 21.82 -1.07
N LYS A 75 -43.64 22.92 -0.61
CA LYS A 75 -42.22 23.18 -0.82
C LYS A 75 -41.48 22.16 0.02
N SER A 76 -41.19 21.00 -0.56
CA SER A 76 -40.04 20.20 -0.11
C SER A 76 -38.81 21.08 -0.29
N SER A 77 -38.43 21.75 0.79
CA SER A 77 -37.12 22.37 0.93
C SER A 77 -36.12 21.24 0.89
N PHE A 78 -35.44 21.07 -0.25
CA PHE A 78 -34.16 20.38 -0.24
C PHE A 78 -33.25 21.20 0.67
N GLU A 79 -33.11 20.77 1.92
CA GLU A 79 -32.02 21.21 2.77
C GLU A 79 -30.74 20.77 2.06
N LEU A 80 -29.98 21.76 1.58
CA LEU A 80 -28.55 21.55 1.34
C LEU A 80 -27.99 20.94 2.63
N PRO A 81 -27.28 19.79 2.57
CA PRO A 81 -26.65 19.24 3.76
C PRO A 81 -25.86 20.36 4.42
N ARG A 82 -26.25 20.70 5.65
CA ARG A 82 -25.54 21.70 6.46
C ARG A 82 -24.08 21.28 6.45
N ALA A 83 -23.19 22.18 6.05
CA ALA A 83 -21.76 21.94 6.20
C ALA A 83 -21.52 21.52 7.66
N CYS A 84 -21.05 20.29 7.87
CA CYS A 84 -20.70 19.84 9.20
C CYS A 84 -19.66 20.83 9.75
N PRO A 85 -19.81 21.37 10.96
CA PRO A 85 -18.73 22.14 11.57
C PRO A 85 -17.51 21.21 11.66
N GLY A 86 -16.52 21.46 10.81
CA GLY A 86 -15.29 20.69 10.73
C GLY A 86 -14.13 21.55 11.19
N ASN A 87 -13.37 21.07 12.16
CA ASN A 87 -12.05 21.61 12.45
C ASN A 87 -10.98 20.82 11.67
N GLY A 88 -9.71 21.20 11.78
CA GLY A 88 -8.61 20.49 11.10
C GLY A 88 -8.59 18.98 11.42
N MET A 89 -8.93 18.61 12.66
CA MET A 89 -9.02 17.20 13.07
C MET A 89 -10.13 16.45 12.34
N THR A 90 -11.33 17.03 12.22
CA THR A 90 -12.44 16.42 11.46
C THR A 90 -12.04 16.19 10.00
N SER A 91 -11.33 17.14 9.39
CA SER A 91 -10.83 17.00 8.03
C SER A 91 -9.80 15.87 7.91
N LEU A 92 -8.84 15.81 8.83
CA LEU A 92 -7.82 14.76 8.86
C LEU A 92 -8.46 13.38 9.00
N THR A 93 -9.38 13.22 9.96
CA THR A 93 -10.11 11.97 10.19
C THR A 93 -10.88 11.55 8.95
N ASN A 94 -11.60 12.47 8.29
CA ASN A 94 -12.35 12.16 7.07
C ASN A 94 -11.44 11.76 5.91
N SER A 95 -10.32 12.44 5.72
CA SER A 95 -9.32 12.09 4.70
C SER A 95 -8.77 10.68 4.93
N PHE A 96 -8.40 10.35 6.17
CA PHE A 96 -7.88 9.04 6.52
C PHE A 96 -8.94 7.94 6.35
N VAL A 97 -10.17 8.16 6.84
CA VAL A 97 -11.30 7.24 6.64
C VAL A 97 -11.56 6.97 5.15
N GLY A 98 -11.40 7.98 4.30
CA GLY A 98 -11.46 7.82 2.85
C GLY A 98 -10.39 6.86 2.30
N ALA A 99 -9.15 7.01 2.76
CA ALA A 99 -8.01 6.20 2.34
C ALA A 99 -8.10 4.72 2.78
N ILE A 100 -8.78 4.44 3.89
CA ILE A 100 -8.97 3.09 4.45
C ILE A 100 -10.34 2.47 4.15
N LYS A 101 -11.17 3.14 3.34
CA LYS A 101 -12.53 2.68 3.06
C LYS A 101 -12.51 1.33 2.35
N ARG A 102 -13.15 0.30 2.91
CA ARG A 102 -13.15 -1.07 2.36
C ARG A 102 -13.62 -1.16 0.90
N SER A 103 -14.54 -0.29 0.49
CA SER A 103 -15.07 -0.28 -0.88
C SER A 103 -14.10 0.30 -1.92
N THR A 104 -12.98 0.91 -1.49
CA THR A 104 -11.96 1.45 -2.40
C THR A 104 -11.25 0.31 -3.10
N ASP A 105 -10.93 0.52 -4.38
CA ASP A 105 -10.20 -0.42 -5.23
C ASP A 105 -8.91 -0.91 -4.55
N LEU A 106 -8.71 -2.24 -4.54
CA LEU A 106 -7.58 -2.90 -3.85
C LEU A 106 -6.22 -2.43 -4.34
N ARG A 107 -6.15 -1.91 -5.57
CA ARG A 107 -4.94 -1.31 -6.14
C ARG A 107 -4.40 -0.13 -5.33
N TYR A 108 -5.24 0.56 -4.57
CA TYR A 108 -4.88 1.76 -3.80
C TYR A 108 -5.37 1.72 -2.35
N ASN A 109 -5.92 0.60 -1.88
CA ASN A 109 -6.58 0.53 -0.57
C ASN A 109 -5.55 0.29 0.56
N ILE A 110 -5.33 1.30 1.40
CA ILE A 110 -4.36 1.20 2.51
C ILE A 110 -4.79 0.13 3.52
N TRP A 111 -6.08 0.05 3.85
CA TRP A 111 -6.59 -0.95 4.79
C TRP A 111 -6.31 -2.38 4.33
N TRP A 112 -6.59 -2.67 3.07
CA TRP A 112 -6.32 -3.96 2.45
C TRP A 112 -4.83 -4.31 2.49
N SER A 113 -3.97 -3.37 2.12
CA SER A 113 -2.55 -3.63 1.98
C SER A 113 -1.82 -3.73 3.32
N PHE A 114 -2.23 -2.96 4.34
CA PHE A 114 -1.45 -2.82 5.58
C PHE A 114 -2.16 -3.32 6.84
N GLY A 115 -3.46 -3.63 6.77
CA GLY A 115 -4.15 -4.46 7.76
C GLY A 115 -5.16 -3.75 8.65
N ILE A 116 -5.83 -4.57 9.45
CA ILE A 116 -7.08 -4.23 10.14
C ILE A 116 -6.94 -3.23 11.28
N PHE A 117 -5.72 -3.02 11.82
CA PHE A 117 -5.49 -2.03 12.88
C PHE A 117 -5.83 -0.60 12.44
N LEU A 118 -5.81 -0.33 11.13
CA LEU A 118 -6.12 0.98 10.57
C LEU A 118 -7.56 1.42 10.87
N GLU A 119 -8.49 0.49 11.10
CA GLU A 119 -9.87 0.79 11.50
C GLU A 119 -9.97 1.50 12.85
N ASP A 120 -8.95 1.29 13.69
CA ASP A 120 -8.90 1.78 15.06
C ASP A 120 -8.13 3.09 15.19
N VAL A 121 -7.47 3.54 14.12
CA VAL A 121 -6.72 4.80 14.09
C VAL A 121 -7.63 6.03 14.20
N PRO A 122 -8.79 6.15 13.50
CA PRO A 122 -9.65 7.34 13.58
C PRO A 122 -10.06 7.73 15.01
N ARG A 123 -10.36 6.73 15.86
CA ARG A 123 -10.74 6.94 17.27
C ARG A 123 -9.58 7.30 18.19
N ARG A 124 -8.34 7.20 17.71
CA ARG A 124 -7.11 7.54 18.44
C ARG A 124 -6.54 8.90 18.04
N LEU A 125 -7.07 9.53 16.99
CA LEU A 125 -6.65 10.85 16.55
C LEU A 125 -7.00 11.94 17.58
N GLY A 126 -6.13 12.93 17.71
CA GLY A 126 -6.24 14.03 18.68
C GLY A 126 -5.74 13.70 20.08
N SER A 127 -5.33 12.46 20.35
CA SER A 127 -4.78 12.03 21.64
C SER A 127 -3.25 11.89 21.64
N ASN A 128 -2.63 11.80 20.46
CA ASN A 128 -1.19 11.64 20.30
C ASN A 128 -0.75 12.39 19.04
N GLU A 129 0.01 13.47 19.23
CA GLU A 129 0.37 14.35 18.12
C GLU A 129 1.26 13.65 17.10
N ALA A 130 2.17 12.76 17.53
CA ALA A 130 3.01 12.01 16.60
C ALA A 130 2.18 11.13 15.65
N LEU A 131 1.13 10.47 16.16
CA LEU A 131 0.19 9.72 15.34
C LEU A 131 -0.59 10.63 14.40
N ASP A 132 -1.08 11.78 14.90
CA ASP A 132 -1.82 12.75 14.10
C ASP A 132 -0.98 13.27 12.92
N ARG A 133 0.30 13.63 13.18
CA ARG A 133 1.23 14.07 12.12
C ARG A 133 1.53 12.97 11.11
N ALA A 134 1.73 11.73 11.58
CA ALA A 134 1.97 10.58 10.71
C ALA A 134 0.76 10.32 9.80
N VAL A 135 -0.45 10.42 10.34
CA VAL A 135 -1.70 10.27 9.58
C VAL A 135 -1.90 11.39 8.57
N ASP A 136 -1.56 12.64 8.90
CA ASP A 136 -1.59 13.75 7.94
C ASP A 136 -0.59 13.56 6.80
N ALA A 137 0.62 13.08 7.11
CA ALA A 137 1.64 12.77 6.12
C ALA A 137 1.19 11.65 5.16
N VAL A 138 0.74 10.49 5.70
CA VAL A 138 0.35 9.35 4.84
C VAL A 138 -0.85 9.67 3.98
N THR A 139 -1.85 10.40 4.50
CA THR A 139 -3.05 10.74 3.73
C THR A 139 -2.74 11.71 2.59
N THR A 140 -1.87 12.68 2.85
CA THR A 140 -1.40 13.63 1.83
C THR A 140 -0.59 12.90 0.74
N ALA A 141 0.34 12.04 1.14
CA ALA A 141 1.17 11.27 0.22
C ALA A 141 0.33 10.29 -0.63
N HIS A 142 -0.59 9.57 0.02
CA HIS A 142 -1.48 8.62 -0.64
C HIS A 142 -2.43 9.29 -1.64
N ALA A 143 -2.96 10.47 -1.33
CA ALA A 143 -3.80 11.22 -2.26
C ALA A 143 -3.04 11.64 -3.53
N GLY A 144 -1.79 12.11 -3.38
CA GLY A 144 -0.91 12.39 -4.50
C GLY A 144 -0.60 11.13 -5.32
N PHE A 145 -0.28 10.03 -4.63
CA PHE A 145 0.00 8.74 -5.26
C PHE A 145 -1.20 8.20 -6.08
N CYS A 146 -2.42 8.26 -5.53
CA CYS A 146 -3.64 7.83 -6.22
C CYS A 146 -3.91 8.62 -7.52
N THR A 147 -3.37 9.83 -7.62
CA THR A 147 -3.48 10.69 -8.81
C THR A 147 -2.21 10.65 -9.68
N ARG A 148 -1.33 9.67 -9.43
CA ARG A 148 -0.05 9.45 -10.13
C ARG A 148 0.85 10.68 -10.13
N GLN A 149 0.79 11.46 -9.06
CA GLN A 149 1.69 12.58 -8.85
C GLN A 149 2.94 12.11 -8.09
N PRO A 150 4.11 12.67 -8.39
CA PRO A 150 5.28 12.46 -7.54
C PRO A 150 5.03 13.02 -6.13
N ALA A 151 5.85 12.60 -5.17
CA ALA A 151 5.78 13.09 -3.80
C ALA A 151 5.83 14.64 -3.77
N SER A 152 4.77 15.27 -3.28
CA SER A 152 4.68 16.72 -3.23
C SER A 152 5.60 17.29 -2.14
N VAL A 153 6.03 18.54 -2.30
CA VAL A 153 6.79 19.27 -1.27
C VAL A 153 6.00 19.31 0.05
N GLU A 154 4.68 19.42 -0.02
CA GLU A 154 3.80 19.36 1.14
C GLU A 154 3.86 18.00 1.84
N ALA A 155 3.73 16.89 1.09
CA ALA A 155 3.81 15.54 1.66
C ALA A 155 5.18 15.29 2.33
N LEU A 156 6.27 15.69 1.67
CA LEU A 156 7.62 15.59 2.21
C LEU A 156 7.82 16.45 3.47
N ALA A 157 7.26 17.67 3.49
CA ALA A 157 7.31 18.55 4.65
C ALA A 157 6.52 17.96 5.84
N LYS A 158 5.31 17.45 5.59
CA LYS A 158 4.49 16.77 6.61
C LYS A 158 5.17 15.52 7.16
N TYR A 159 5.76 14.69 6.30
CA TYR A 159 6.54 13.53 6.72
C TYR A 159 7.75 13.92 7.58
N SER A 160 8.53 14.91 7.13
CA SER A 160 9.67 15.44 7.89
C SER A 160 9.25 15.99 9.26
N TYR A 161 8.08 16.63 9.32
CA TYR A 161 7.56 17.14 10.58
C TYR A 161 7.07 16.03 11.50
N ALA A 162 6.39 15.01 10.97
CA ALA A 162 5.99 13.83 11.72
C ALA A 162 7.21 13.10 12.33
N LEU A 163 8.33 12.98 11.61
CA LEU A 163 9.57 12.45 12.16
C LEU A 163 10.13 13.27 13.31
N LYS A 164 10.11 14.61 13.20
CA LYS A 164 10.55 15.51 14.29
C LYS A 164 9.69 15.36 15.53
N THR A 165 8.36 15.30 15.37
CA THR A 165 7.43 15.10 16.48
C THR A 165 7.60 13.71 17.09
N LEU A 166 7.72 12.66 16.28
CA LEU A 166 7.98 11.30 16.77
C LEU A 166 9.24 11.24 17.62
N ARG A 167 10.33 11.90 17.21
CA ARG A 167 11.57 11.97 17.99
C ARG A 167 11.34 12.52 19.40
N VAL A 168 10.56 13.61 19.54
CA VAL A 168 10.22 14.18 20.85
C VAL A 168 9.44 13.17 21.71
N TYR A 169 8.53 12.41 21.11
CA TYR A 169 7.79 11.35 21.82
C TYR A 169 8.69 10.18 22.23
N LEU A 170 9.74 9.87 21.47
CA LEU A 170 10.70 8.81 21.80
C LEU A 170 11.67 9.22 22.93
N ASP A 171 11.89 10.51 23.14
CA ASP A 171 12.73 11.03 24.23
C ASP A 171 12.04 10.94 25.62
N ASP A 172 10.71 10.80 25.67
CA ASP A 172 9.93 10.57 26.91
C ASP A 172 9.63 9.06 27.10
N PRO A 173 10.09 8.41 28.18
CA PRO A 173 9.92 6.96 28.35
C PRO A 173 8.47 6.47 28.37
N LEU A 174 7.53 7.26 28.88
CA LEU A 174 6.12 6.87 28.93
C LEU A 174 5.53 6.95 27.52
N GLN A 175 5.78 8.05 26.81
CA GLN A 175 5.30 8.27 25.45
C GLN A 175 5.96 7.32 24.44
N ALA A 176 7.26 7.05 24.56
CA ALA A 176 8.00 6.12 23.73
C ALA A 176 7.38 4.72 23.78
N SER A 177 6.93 4.31 24.96
CA SER A 177 6.29 3.02 25.17
C SER A 177 4.84 2.95 24.71
N ALA A 178 4.19 4.06 24.34
CA ALA A 178 2.76 4.11 24.08
C ALA A 178 2.35 3.41 22.77
N SER A 179 1.14 2.83 22.74
CA SER A 179 0.58 2.16 21.56
C SER A 179 0.39 3.10 20.37
N SER A 180 0.01 4.35 20.64
CA SER A 180 -0.13 5.38 19.60
C SER A 180 1.22 5.77 18.99
N THR A 181 2.31 5.75 19.76
CA THR A 181 3.66 6.02 19.26
C THR A 181 4.15 4.88 18.36
N LEU A 182 3.94 3.62 18.78
CA LEU A 182 4.21 2.46 17.92
C LEU A 182 3.36 2.49 16.64
N CYS A 183 2.09 2.89 16.74
CA CYS A 183 1.23 3.09 15.59
C CYS A 183 1.74 4.21 14.67
N ALA A 184 2.26 5.32 15.22
CA ALA A 184 2.84 6.39 14.43
C ALA A 184 4.03 5.90 13.59
N VAL A 185 4.91 5.07 14.16
CA VAL A 185 6.00 4.40 13.42
C VAL A 185 5.44 3.54 12.28
N MET A 186 4.39 2.74 12.54
CA MET A 186 3.75 1.94 11.50
C MET A 186 3.11 2.79 10.39
N ILE A 187 2.49 3.92 10.73
CA ILE A 187 1.93 4.84 9.72
C ILE A 187 3.04 5.51 8.90
N LEU A 188 4.19 5.84 9.51
CA LEU A 188 5.33 6.41 8.80
C LEU A 188 5.99 5.40 7.86
N LEU A 189 6.07 4.13 8.26
CA LEU A 189 6.49 3.03 7.38
C LEU A 189 5.61 2.98 6.13
N ILE A 190 4.29 3.06 6.30
CA ILE A 190 3.33 3.09 5.19
C ILE A 190 3.51 4.36 4.34
N CYS A 191 3.71 5.51 4.98
CA CYS A 191 3.92 6.79 4.28
C CYS A 191 5.13 6.74 3.35
N GLN A 192 6.22 6.10 3.78
CA GLN A 192 7.46 5.96 3.02
C GLN A 192 7.29 5.22 1.69
N ILE A 193 6.31 4.32 1.59
CA ILE A 193 5.97 3.62 0.35
C ILE A 193 5.48 4.61 -0.72
N PHE A 194 4.79 5.68 -0.32
CA PHE A 194 4.21 6.65 -1.25
C PHE A 194 5.14 7.83 -1.57
N ILE A 195 6.00 8.22 -0.63
CA ILE A 195 6.95 9.32 -0.84
C ILE A 195 8.30 8.85 -1.39
N GLY A 196 8.59 7.56 -1.32
CA GLY A 196 9.86 6.96 -1.71
C GLY A 196 10.91 6.98 -0.58
N ASN A 197 12.02 6.29 -0.81
CA ASN A 197 13.08 6.09 0.20
C ASN A 197 14.48 6.46 -0.30
N ASN A 198 14.66 7.60 -1.00
CA ASN A 198 15.98 8.13 -1.42
C ASN A 198 16.99 7.08 -1.94
N GLY A 199 16.54 6.06 -2.67
CA GLY A 199 17.41 5.01 -3.21
C GLY A 199 17.67 3.80 -2.30
N GLN A 200 17.15 3.76 -1.08
CA GLN A 200 17.33 2.67 -0.11
C GLN A 200 16.14 1.69 -0.12
N MET A 201 16.39 0.39 0.01
CA MET A 201 15.31 -0.59 0.18
C MET A 201 14.76 -0.66 1.61
N LEU A 202 15.60 -0.39 2.62
CA LEU A 202 15.21 -0.49 4.04
C LEU A 202 14.82 0.88 4.60
N SER A 203 13.68 0.93 5.29
CA SER A 203 13.15 2.18 5.85
C SER A 203 13.73 2.53 7.23
N GLY A 204 14.18 1.52 7.99
CA GLY A 204 14.56 1.65 9.40
C GLY A 204 13.36 1.74 10.36
N HIS A 205 12.13 1.90 9.87
CA HIS A 205 10.94 1.95 10.74
C HIS A 205 10.65 0.61 11.39
N ALA A 206 10.87 -0.52 10.70
CA ALA A 206 10.66 -1.83 11.30
C ALA A 206 11.68 -2.11 12.41
N GLN A 207 12.96 -1.73 12.20
CA GLN A 207 13.97 -1.72 13.25
C GLN A 207 13.57 -0.82 14.42
N GLY A 208 13.09 0.40 14.15
CA GLY A 208 12.61 1.32 15.17
C GLY A 208 11.46 0.74 15.99
N ALA A 209 10.48 0.12 15.32
CA ALA A 209 9.37 -0.56 15.98
C ALA A 209 9.84 -1.73 16.86
N ALA A 210 10.75 -2.58 16.34
CA ALA A 210 11.33 -3.67 17.13
C ALA A 210 12.08 -3.15 18.36
N SER A 211 12.82 -2.04 18.22
CA SER A 211 13.55 -1.40 19.33
C SER A 211 12.60 -0.83 20.39
N ILE A 212 11.48 -0.22 19.96
CA ILE A 212 10.43 0.24 20.89
C ILE A 212 9.85 -0.94 21.65
N LEU A 213 9.56 -2.06 20.98
CA LEU A 213 9.01 -3.25 21.63
C LEU A 213 9.99 -3.88 22.62
N HIS A 214 11.25 -4.01 22.23
CA HIS A 214 12.34 -4.52 23.07
C HIS A 214 12.54 -3.67 24.35
N ALA A 215 12.39 -2.35 24.24
CA ALA A 215 12.51 -1.44 25.38
C ALA A 215 11.34 -1.52 26.37
N ARG A 216 10.23 -2.20 26.03
CA ARG A 216 9.07 -2.35 26.92
C ARG A 216 9.31 -3.43 27.96
N LYS A 217 8.76 -3.24 29.17
CA LYS A 217 8.73 -4.28 30.21
C LYS A 217 8.03 -5.58 29.77
N ASN A 218 7.04 -5.45 28.87
CA ASN A 218 6.37 -6.58 28.23
C ASN A 218 6.38 -6.32 26.72
N PHE A 219 7.00 -7.25 25.98
CA PHE A 219 7.17 -7.17 24.53
C PHE A 219 5.83 -7.33 23.80
N GLY A 220 4.91 -8.14 24.33
CA GLY A 220 3.66 -8.49 23.66
C GLY A 220 2.62 -7.36 23.58
N PRO A 221 1.51 -7.61 22.86
CA PRO A 221 0.41 -6.66 22.74
C PRO A 221 -0.25 -6.41 24.10
N ARG A 222 -0.70 -5.16 24.33
CA ARG A 222 -1.32 -4.73 25.59
C ARG A 222 -2.85 -4.67 25.56
N ASP A 223 -3.43 -4.51 24.37
CA ASP A 223 -4.85 -4.36 24.16
C ASP A 223 -5.25 -4.92 22.77
N ASP A 224 -6.56 -5.00 22.50
CA ASP A 224 -7.10 -5.50 21.23
C ASP A 224 -6.56 -4.74 19.99
N PHE A 225 -6.23 -3.46 20.16
CA PHE A 225 -5.66 -2.67 19.08
C PHE A 225 -4.23 -3.07 18.80
N GLU A 226 -3.40 -3.25 19.84
CA GLU A 226 -2.05 -3.75 19.66
C GLU A 226 -2.06 -5.17 19.12
N HIS A 227 -3.03 -6.03 19.46
CA HIS A 227 -3.16 -7.34 18.80
C HIS A 227 -3.31 -7.25 17.27
N LYS A 228 -4.12 -6.30 16.79
CA LYS A 228 -4.26 -6.03 15.35
C LYS A 228 -3.01 -5.37 14.76
N LEU A 229 -2.37 -4.47 15.51
CA LEU A 229 -1.15 -3.78 15.08
C LEU A 229 0.01 -4.77 14.92
N PHE A 230 0.16 -5.71 15.86
CA PHE A 230 1.16 -6.78 15.83
C PHE A 230 0.95 -7.71 14.64
N LEU A 231 -0.30 -8.03 14.30
CA LEU A 231 -0.64 -8.86 13.15
C LEU A 231 -0.01 -8.31 11.86
N SER A 232 -0.05 -6.98 11.69
CA SER A 232 0.56 -6.26 10.57
C SER A 232 2.07 -6.04 10.73
N LEU A 233 2.50 -5.56 11.90
CA LEU A 233 3.88 -5.17 12.20
C LEU A 233 4.86 -6.34 12.04
N ARG A 234 4.48 -7.55 12.49
CA ARG A 234 5.36 -8.72 12.44
C ARG A 234 5.86 -9.01 11.02
N GLY A 235 5.03 -8.82 9.99
CA GLY A 235 5.47 -9.00 8.60
C GLY A 235 6.62 -8.07 8.25
N SER A 236 6.46 -6.77 8.51
CA SER A 236 7.49 -5.76 8.25
C SER A 236 8.79 -6.04 9.01
N VAL A 237 8.71 -6.39 10.30
CA VAL A 237 9.90 -6.68 11.13
C VAL A 237 10.60 -7.96 10.66
N LEU A 238 9.85 -9.03 10.41
CA LEU A 238 10.41 -10.31 9.96
C LEU A 238 11.17 -10.15 8.63
N PHE A 239 10.56 -9.50 7.63
CA PHE A 239 11.20 -9.34 6.34
C PHE A 239 12.39 -8.38 6.36
N GLU A 240 12.32 -7.28 7.12
CA GLU A 240 13.49 -6.39 7.27
C GLU A 240 14.64 -7.09 8.00
N SER A 241 14.35 -7.94 8.99
CA SER A 241 15.37 -8.64 9.78
C SER A 241 16.19 -9.68 9.00
N LEU A 242 15.73 -10.10 7.81
CA LEU A 242 16.52 -10.96 6.93
C LEU A 242 17.78 -10.25 6.41
N TYR A 243 17.76 -8.91 6.35
CA TYR A 243 18.81 -8.09 5.75
C TYR A 243 19.33 -7.01 6.69
N ASN A 244 18.81 -6.93 7.92
CA ASN A 244 19.14 -5.92 8.90
C ASN A 244 19.54 -6.58 10.24
N ASP A 245 20.85 -6.80 10.40
CA ASP A 245 21.43 -7.39 11.63
C ASP A 245 21.23 -6.50 12.88
N ALA A 246 20.77 -5.24 12.73
CA ALA A 246 20.43 -4.37 13.85
C ALA A 246 19.09 -4.70 14.53
N ILE A 247 18.27 -5.57 13.91
CA ILE A 247 17.07 -6.14 14.55
C ILE A 247 17.49 -7.39 15.31
N ASP A 248 17.92 -7.21 16.56
CA ASP A 248 18.47 -8.29 17.41
C ASP A 248 17.50 -8.63 18.54
N LEU A 249 16.42 -9.36 18.21
CA LEU A 249 15.45 -9.86 19.19
C LEU A 249 15.86 -11.24 19.72
N SER A 250 15.52 -11.53 20.97
CA SER A 250 15.69 -12.86 21.56
C SER A 250 14.74 -13.89 20.93
N PRO A 251 15.00 -15.20 21.03
CA PRO A 251 14.08 -16.24 20.56
C PRO A 251 12.65 -16.09 21.11
N GLU A 252 12.51 -15.71 22.39
CA GLU A 252 11.23 -15.48 23.06
C GLU A 252 10.51 -14.24 22.53
N GLU A 253 11.26 -13.18 22.20
CA GLU A 253 10.72 -11.97 21.59
C GLU A 253 10.26 -12.23 20.15
N TRP A 254 11.01 -13.02 19.38
CA TRP A 254 10.56 -13.48 18.06
C TRP A 254 9.26 -14.27 18.16
N ASP A 255 9.17 -15.19 19.11
CA ASP A 255 7.95 -15.98 19.34
C ASP A 255 6.78 -15.11 19.79
N ALA A 256 7.02 -14.12 20.65
CA ALA A 256 6.01 -13.15 21.08
C ALA A 256 5.54 -12.24 19.94
N LEU A 257 6.42 -11.88 18.99
CA LEU A 257 6.09 -11.06 17.84
C LEU A 257 5.14 -11.80 16.86
N VAL A 258 5.36 -13.09 16.63
CA VAL A 258 4.63 -13.85 15.61
C VAL A 258 3.38 -14.54 16.12
N LYS A 259 3.30 -14.81 17.43
CA LYS A 259 2.10 -15.41 18.04
C LYS A 259 0.93 -14.44 17.96
N ASN A 260 -0.13 -14.86 17.28
CA ASN A 260 -1.35 -14.07 17.14
C ASN A 260 -2.57 -14.98 16.96
N ASP A 261 -3.65 -14.72 17.68
CA ASP A 261 -4.84 -15.57 17.69
C ASP A 261 -5.68 -15.42 16.41
N PHE A 262 -5.52 -14.32 15.66
CA PHE A 262 -6.24 -14.09 14.40
C PHE A 262 -5.88 -15.12 13.31
N ASP A 263 -4.68 -15.68 13.34
CA ASP A 263 -4.19 -16.58 12.29
C ASP A 263 -3.39 -17.77 12.84
N GLN A 264 -3.54 -18.08 14.13
CA GLN A 264 -2.77 -19.14 14.78
C GLN A 264 -2.89 -20.50 14.07
N ASN A 265 -4.06 -20.79 13.50
CA ASN A 265 -4.34 -22.06 12.82
C ASN A 265 -4.23 -21.94 11.29
N GLU A 266 -4.04 -20.74 10.77
CA GLU A 266 -3.99 -20.50 9.33
C GLU A 266 -2.56 -20.71 8.79
N PRO A 267 -2.41 -21.20 7.55
CA PRO A 267 -1.13 -21.48 6.93
C PRO A 267 -0.25 -20.23 6.83
N GLU A 268 -0.82 -19.04 6.59
CA GLU A 268 -0.08 -17.78 6.59
C GLU A 268 0.56 -17.46 7.95
N GLY A 269 -0.11 -17.79 9.06
CA GLY A 269 0.46 -17.65 10.40
C GLY A 269 1.53 -18.70 10.67
N GLN A 270 1.31 -19.93 10.21
CA GLN A 270 2.29 -21.01 10.34
C GLN A 270 3.59 -20.72 9.60
N ILE A 271 3.53 -20.19 8.38
CA ILE A 271 4.72 -19.90 7.57
C ILE A 271 5.50 -18.68 8.10
N LEU A 272 4.82 -17.67 8.66
CA LEU A 272 5.49 -16.56 9.35
C LEU A 272 6.22 -17.01 10.61
N ARG A 273 5.71 -18.02 11.33
CA ARG A 273 6.43 -18.65 12.45
C ARG A 273 7.68 -19.40 12.01
N CYS A 274 7.67 -20.01 10.81
CA CYS A 274 8.89 -20.54 10.22
C CYS A 274 9.89 -19.40 9.96
N LEU A 275 9.44 -18.32 9.30
CA LEU A 275 10.27 -17.16 8.99
C LEU A 275 10.92 -16.53 10.23
N ALA A 276 10.24 -16.51 11.38
CA ALA A 276 10.78 -15.99 12.64
C ALA A 276 12.08 -16.66 13.10
N ARG A 277 12.38 -17.87 12.61
CA ARG A 277 13.64 -18.57 12.92
C ARG A 277 14.79 -18.12 12.03
N ALA A 278 14.50 -17.56 10.85
CA ALA A 278 15.50 -17.23 9.84
C ALA A 278 16.57 -16.23 10.31
N PRO A 279 16.26 -15.12 11.01
CA PRO A 279 17.28 -14.13 11.40
C PRO A 279 18.37 -14.73 12.30
N VAL A 280 17.96 -15.56 13.28
CA VAL A 280 18.88 -16.25 14.19
C VAL A 280 19.74 -17.27 13.43
N LEU A 281 19.13 -18.03 12.51
CA LEU A 281 19.83 -19.00 11.67
C LEU A 281 20.84 -18.32 10.74
N ILE A 282 20.47 -17.20 10.11
CA ILE A 282 21.35 -16.41 9.25
C ILE A 282 22.56 -15.90 10.04
N LYS A 283 22.35 -15.32 11.23
CA LYS A 283 23.43 -14.81 12.10
C LYS A 283 24.39 -15.94 12.53
N ARG A 284 23.86 -17.12 12.87
CA ARG A 284 24.65 -18.30 13.21
C ARG A 284 25.41 -18.86 11.99
N GLY A 285 24.77 -18.93 10.83
CA GLY A 285 25.39 -19.37 9.57
C GLY A 285 26.53 -18.47 9.12
N LYS A 286 26.33 -17.14 9.13
CA LYS A 286 27.39 -16.14 8.86
C LYS A 286 28.61 -16.35 9.76
N ARG A 287 28.39 -16.60 11.07
CA ARG A 287 29.44 -16.86 12.06
C ARG A 287 30.18 -18.15 11.74
N ALA A 288 29.45 -19.26 11.59
CA ALA A 288 30.02 -20.57 11.33
C ALA A 288 30.86 -20.61 10.06
N ILE A 289 30.39 -20.00 8.96
CA ILE A 289 31.14 -19.91 7.70
C ILE A 289 32.43 -19.10 7.88
N ARG A 290 32.35 -17.94 8.54
CA ARG A 290 33.52 -17.09 8.78
C ARG A 290 34.57 -17.80 9.64
N ASP A 291 34.11 -18.54 10.64
CA ASP A 291 34.97 -19.19 11.63
C ASP A 291 35.42 -20.60 11.18
N GLY A 292 34.96 -21.07 10.00
CA GLY A 292 35.33 -22.35 9.41
C GLY A 292 34.74 -23.57 10.14
N GLU A 293 33.59 -23.39 10.80
CA GLU A 293 32.91 -24.42 11.58
C GLU A 293 32.16 -25.43 10.69
N ASP A 294 31.89 -26.62 11.22
CA ASP A 294 31.03 -27.62 10.56
C ASP A 294 29.58 -27.13 10.48
N LEU A 295 29.07 -27.03 9.25
CA LEU A 295 27.72 -26.54 8.96
C LEU A 295 26.63 -27.62 9.09
N THR A 296 27.01 -28.89 9.31
CA THR A 296 26.08 -30.03 9.33
C THR A 296 24.95 -29.85 10.34
N HIS A 297 25.25 -29.38 11.57
CA HIS A 297 24.22 -29.15 12.58
C HIS A 297 23.23 -28.05 12.17
N LEU A 298 23.72 -26.95 11.60
CA LEU A 298 22.85 -25.88 11.10
C LEU A 298 21.99 -26.37 9.94
N MET A 299 22.55 -27.14 9.02
CA MET A 299 21.78 -27.75 7.93
C MET A 299 20.67 -28.66 8.45
N MET A 300 20.95 -29.51 9.46
CA MET A 300 19.93 -30.36 10.10
C MET A 300 18.82 -29.56 10.80
N GLU A 301 19.10 -28.33 11.23
CA GLU A 301 18.11 -27.44 11.83
C GLU A 301 17.26 -26.72 10.76
N VAL A 302 17.87 -26.26 9.67
CA VAL A 302 17.18 -25.52 8.60
C VAL A 302 16.32 -26.46 7.74
N ARG A 303 16.78 -27.69 7.45
CA ARG A 303 16.10 -28.60 6.51
C ARG A 303 14.65 -28.93 6.91
N PRO A 304 14.34 -29.29 8.17
CA PRO A 304 12.95 -29.52 8.58
C PRO A 304 12.06 -28.28 8.46
N ILE A 305 12.63 -27.07 8.64
CA ILE A 305 11.89 -25.80 8.49
C ILE A 305 11.53 -25.60 7.02
N TYR A 306 12.48 -25.82 6.11
CA TYR A 306 12.25 -25.74 4.67
C TYR A 306 11.19 -26.75 4.19
N GLU A 307 11.27 -28.02 4.63
CA GLU A 307 10.27 -29.03 4.31
C GLU A 307 8.87 -28.64 4.80
N LYS A 308 8.79 -28.07 6.01
CA LYS A 308 7.54 -27.52 6.54
C LYS A 308 7.02 -26.35 5.71
N CYS A 309 7.89 -25.44 5.28
CA CYS A 309 7.51 -24.34 4.38
C CYS A 309 6.94 -24.86 3.05
N LYS A 310 7.53 -25.91 2.46
CA LYS A 310 7.00 -26.55 1.23
C LYS A 310 5.59 -27.11 1.43
N LEU A 311 5.34 -27.79 2.55
CA LEU A 311 4.01 -28.32 2.87
C LEU A 311 2.97 -27.19 3.03
N ILE A 312 3.33 -26.13 3.74
CA ILE A 312 2.44 -24.98 3.92
C ILE A 312 2.20 -24.24 2.60
N LEU A 313 3.23 -24.08 1.76
CA LEU A 313 3.11 -23.50 0.42
C LEU A 313 2.14 -24.30 -0.45
N ALA A 314 2.19 -25.64 -0.39
CA ALA A 314 1.26 -26.49 -1.11
C ALA A 314 -0.20 -26.28 -0.63
N GLU A 315 -0.42 -26.12 0.68
CA GLU A 315 -1.75 -25.78 1.23
C GLU A 315 -2.25 -24.41 0.74
N LEU A 316 -1.39 -23.39 0.76
CA LEU A 316 -1.72 -22.05 0.27
C LEU A 316 -2.08 -22.06 -1.23
N LYS A 317 -1.35 -22.85 -2.02
CA LYS A 317 -1.63 -23.04 -3.45
C LYS A 317 -2.97 -23.76 -3.65
N ALA A 318 -3.25 -24.80 -2.87
CA ALA A 318 -4.51 -25.53 -2.93
C ALA A 318 -5.71 -24.62 -2.64
N ARG A 319 -5.65 -23.78 -1.60
CA ARG A 319 -6.71 -22.79 -1.29
C ARG A 319 -7.00 -21.84 -2.45
N THR A 320 -5.95 -21.42 -3.16
CA THR A 320 -6.09 -20.56 -4.36
C THR A 320 -6.86 -21.30 -5.46
N VAL A 321 -6.46 -22.54 -5.78
CA VAL A 321 -7.09 -23.36 -6.83
C VAL A 321 -8.53 -23.76 -6.47
N GLU A 322 -8.77 -24.18 -5.23
CA GLU A 322 -10.11 -24.53 -4.73
C GLU A 322 -11.08 -23.34 -4.82
N PHE A 323 -10.61 -22.15 -4.50
CA PHE A 323 -11.43 -20.94 -4.63
C PHE A 323 -11.74 -20.61 -6.09
N GLU A 324 -10.76 -20.69 -7.00
CA GLU A 324 -10.97 -20.41 -8.42
C GLU A 324 -11.91 -21.41 -9.10
N THR A 325 -11.88 -22.67 -8.66
CA THR A 325 -12.73 -23.76 -9.18
C THR A 325 -14.11 -23.83 -8.52
N SER A 326 -14.34 -23.12 -7.42
CA SER A 326 -15.63 -23.07 -6.71
C SER A 326 -16.71 -22.31 -7.48
N GLU A 327 -17.98 -22.71 -7.34
CA GLU A 327 -19.13 -21.96 -7.88
C GLU A 327 -19.17 -20.50 -7.39
N LEU A 328 -18.55 -20.21 -6.23
CA LEU A 328 -18.43 -18.86 -5.67
C LEU A 328 -17.63 -17.91 -6.57
N SER A 329 -16.76 -18.42 -7.46
CA SER A 329 -16.01 -17.63 -8.44
C SER A 329 -16.84 -17.23 -9.67
N THR A 330 -17.97 -17.93 -9.92
CA THR A 330 -18.78 -17.78 -11.14
C THR A 330 -20.03 -16.90 -10.97
N MET A 331 -20.41 -16.60 -9.73
CA MET A 331 -21.50 -15.67 -9.40
C MET A 331 -21.02 -14.21 -9.46
N THR A 332 -21.94 -13.27 -9.74
CA THR A 332 -21.70 -11.80 -9.76
C THR A 332 -20.69 -11.42 -8.68
N GLU A 333 -19.48 -11.01 -9.10
CA GLU A 333 -18.29 -10.98 -8.25
C GLU A 333 -18.54 -10.16 -6.98
N THR A 334 -18.93 -10.84 -5.89
CA THR A 334 -19.28 -10.15 -4.66
C THR A 334 -18.03 -9.46 -4.12
N PHE A 335 -18.21 -8.38 -3.37
CA PHE A 335 -17.07 -7.70 -2.73
C PHE A 335 -16.20 -8.68 -1.93
N MET A 336 -16.82 -9.64 -1.23
CA MET A 336 -16.12 -10.67 -0.47
C MET A 336 -15.34 -11.65 -1.36
N ALA A 337 -15.90 -12.09 -2.49
CA ALA A 337 -15.20 -12.99 -3.41
C ALA A 337 -13.92 -12.34 -3.96
N ARG A 338 -13.97 -11.05 -4.31
CA ARG A 338 -12.79 -10.29 -4.76
C ARG A 338 -11.70 -10.20 -3.69
N ILE A 339 -12.11 -9.91 -2.46
CA ILE A 339 -11.22 -9.82 -1.30
C ILE A 339 -10.56 -11.17 -1.02
N LEU A 340 -11.32 -12.26 -1.01
CA LEU A 340 -10.80 -13.61 -0.76
C LEU A 340 -9.85 -14.05 -1.87
N ARG A 341 -10.19 -13.81 -3.14
CA ARG A 341 -9.29 -14.09 -4.27
C ARG A 341 -7.94 -13.39 -4.11
N ALA A 342 -8.00 -12.08 -3.86
CA ALA A 342 -6.80 -11.28 -3.65
C ALA A 342 -6.02 -11.73 -2.40
N HIS A 343 -6.72 -12.20 -1.37
CA HIS A 343 -6.11 -12.70 -0.13
C HIS A 343 -5.32 -13.98 -0.39
N TYR A 344 -5.93 -14.98 -1.01
CA TYR A 344 -5.28 -16.27 -1.29
C TYR A 344 -4.10 -16.11 -2.25
N LEU A 345 -4.25 -15.27 -3.28
CA LEU A 345 -3.13 -14.92 -4.14
C LEU A 345 -2.01 -14.27 -3.31
N ARG A 346 -2.31 -13.29 -2.47
CA ARG A 346 -1.30 -12.64 -1.62
C ARG A 346 -0.59 -13.61 -0.67
N THR A 347 -1.32 -14.47 0.03
CA THR A 347 -0.72 -15.40 1.00
C THR A 347 0.09 -16.48 0.30
N HIS A 348 -0.34 -16.98 -0.87
CA HIS A 348 0.46 -17.86 -1.72
C HIS A 348 1.79 -17.23 -2.15
N GLY A 349 1.76 -15.99 -2.64
CA GLY A 349 3.00 -15.29 -3.04
C GLY A 349 3.96 -15.03 -1.87
N ILE A 350 3.43 -14.68 -0.69
CA ILE A 350 4.24 -14.58 0.54
C ILE A 350 4.85 -15.94 0.90
N GLY A 351 4.09 -17.02 0.76
CA GLY A 351 4.58 -18.38 0.98
C GLY A 351 5.69 -18.78 0.00
N LEU A 352 5.58 -18.40 -1.28
CA LEU A 352 6.65 -18.57 -2.28
C LEU A 352 7.93 -17.86 -1.84
N ALA A 353 7.82 -16.60 -1.41
CA ALA A 353 8.97 -15.81 -0.95
C ALA A 353 9.67 -16.49 0.25
N ILE A 354 8.91 -16.86 1.28
CA ILE A 354 9.46 -17.48 2.50
C ILE A 354 10.12 -18.83 2.21
N THR A 355 9.46 -19.66 1.40
CA THR A 355 10.01 -20.96 0.98
C THR A 355 11.30 -20.78 0.20
N THR A 356 11.34 -19.77 -0.67
CA THR A 356 12.54 -19.42 -1.45
C THR A 356 13.69 -18.91 -0.56
N PHE A 357 13.42 -18.13 0.48
CA PHE A 357 14.46 -17.71 1.43
C PHE A 357 15.09 -18.90 2.16
N PHE A 358 14.29 -19.86 2.62
CA PHE A 358 14.83 -21.07 3.26
C PHE A 358 15.59 -21.96 2.28
N ASN A 359 15.13 -22.07 1.02
CA ASN A 359 15.88 -22.75 -0.03
C ASN A 359 17.26 -22.09 -0.24
N CYS A 360 17.32 -20.75 -0.28
CA CYS A 360 18.56 -19.99 -0.39
C CYS A 360 19.52 -20.25 0.80
N ILE A 361 19.02 -20.19 2.04
CA ILE A 361 19.81 -20.48 3.24
C ILE A 361 20.35 -21.92 3.19
N LEU A 362 19.56 -22.90 2.77
CA LEU A 362 20.02 -24.29 2.63
C LEU A 362 21.12 -24.44 1.59
N GLN A 363 20.97 -23.83 0.40
CA GLN A 363 22.02 -23.86 -0.62
C GLN A 363 23.30 -23.17 -0.15
N ALA A 364 23.20 -22.14 0.70
CA ALA A 364 24.37 -21.50 1.30
C ALA A 364 25.12 -22.43 2.26
N LEU A 365 24.39 -23.27 3.02
CA LEU A 365 24.94 -24.23 3.97
C LEU A 365 25.46 -25.51 3.30
N ASP A 366 24.79 -25.97 2.23
CA ASP A 366 25.19 -27.13 1.44
C ASP A 366 25.08 -26.83 -0.08
N PRO A 367 26.15 -26.32 -0.69
CA PRO A 367 26.18 -26.01 -2.11
C PRO A 367 26.12 -27.24 -3.01
N SER A 368 26.29 -28.44 -2.46
CA SER A 368 26.29 -29.70 -3.21
C SER A 368 24.90 -30.34 -3.31
N ASP A 369 23.89 -29.78 -2.63
CA ASP A 369 22.52 -30.28 -2.67
C ASP A 369 21.83 -29.97 -4.02
N CYS A 370 22.03 -30.88 -4.98
CA CYS A 370 21.39 -30.80 -6.30
C CYS A 370 19.87 -30.76 -6.25
N ALA A 371 19.22 -31.35 -5.23
CA ALA A 371 17.78 -31.33 -5.11
C ALA A 371 17.29 -29.90 -4.80
N CYS A 372 17.94 -29.21 -3.85
CA CYS A 372 17.64 -27.81 -3.55
C CYS A 372 17.81 -26.90 -4.78
N MET A 373 18.84 -27.13 -5.60
CA MET A 373 19.06 -26.37 -6.85
C MET A 373 17.92 -26.58 -7.86
N VAL A 374 17.47 -27.82 -8.08
CA VAL A 374 16.35 -28.12 -8.99
C VAL A 374 15.05 -27.49 -8.50
N GLU A 375 14.78 -27.59 -7.20
CA GLU A 375 13.60 -26.98 -6.57
C GLU A 375 13.61 -25.45 -6.70
N SER A 376 14.77 -24.80 -6.55
CA SER A 376 14.91 -23.34 -6.69
C SER A 376 14.45 -22.85 -8.06
N ARG A 377 14.75 -23.61 -9.13
CA ARG A 377 14.31 -23.28 -10.49
C ARG A 377 12.79 -23.30 -10.63
N SER A 378 12.12 -24.24 -9.96
CA SER A 378 10.66 -24.31 -9.92
C SER A 378 10.07 -23.13 -9.15
N LEU A 379 10.62 -22.80 -7.98
CA LEU A 379 10.18 -21.67 -7.16
C LEU A 379 10.28 -20.33 -7.90
N VAL A 380 11.36 -20.12 -8.67
CA VAL A 380 11.56 -18.92 -9.47
C VAL A 380 10.53 -18.81 -10.60
N LYS A 381 10.23 -19.91 -11.29
CA LYS A 381 9.19 -19.95 -12.34
C LYS A 381 7.81 -19.69 -11.77
N ASP A 382 7.46 -20.34 -10.65
CA ASP A 382 6.19 -20.12 -9.95
C ASP A 382 6.07 -18.66 -9.49
N THR A 383 7.16 -18.04 -9.04
CA THR A 383 7.18 -16.62 -8.67
C THR A 383 6.92 -15.69 -9.85
N LEU A 384 7.51 -15.97 -11.02
CA LEU A 384 7.27 -15.18 -12.24
C LEU A 384 5.82 -15.29 -12.71
N LEU A 385 5.23 -16.49 -12.66
CA LEU A 385 3.81 -16.69 -12.95
C LEU A 385 2.92 -15.94 -11.95
N HIS A 386 3.23 -16.07 -10.65
CA HIS A 386 2.53 -15.37 -9.58
C HIS A 386 2.54 -13.84 -9.77
N ALA A 387 3.69 -13.30 -10.20
CA ALA A 387 3.83 -11.88 -10.52
C ALA A 387 2.94 -11.46 -11.70
N GLN A 388 2.75 -12.31 -12.70
CA GLN A 388 1.85 -12.03 -13.82
C GLN A 388 0.38 -12.00 -13.38
N GLU A 389 -0.04 -12.98 -12.57
CA GLU A 389 -1.41 -13.09 -12.04
C GLU A 389 -1.75 -11.91 -11.12
N SER A 390 -0.77 -11.42 -10.37
CA SER A 390 -0.93 -10.31 -9.42
C SER A 390 -1.08 -8.93 -10.07
N ASN A 391 -0.82 -8.80 -11.39
CA ASN A 391 -0.86 -7.52 -12.10
C ASN A 391 -2.20 -6.78 -11.95
N VAL A 392 -3.31 -7.51 -11.79
CA VAL A 392 -4.65 -6.91 -11.62
C VAL A 392 -4.78 -6.07 -10.35
N TYR A 393 -3.90 -6.27 -9.36
CA TYR A 393 -3.91 -5.58 -8.07
C TYR A 393 -2.83 -4.50 -7.94
N ARG A 394 -2.09 -4.19 -9.01
CA ARG A 394 -1.09 -3.11 -9.01
C ARG A 394 -1.72 -1.71 -8.93
N PRO A 395 -1.13 -0.75 -8.20
CA PRO A 395 0.20 -0.85 -7.59
C PRO A 395 0.21 -1.45 -6.17
N VAL A 396 -0.52 -0.85 -5.22
CA VAL A 396 -0.36 -1.14 -3.78
C VAL A 396 -0.83 -2.54 -3.40
N GLY A 397 -1.88 -3.04 -4.04
CA GLY A 397 -2.43 -4.37 -3.76
C GLY A 397 -1.49 -5.52 -4.13
N ALA A 398 -0.58 -5.30 -5.09
CA ALA A 398 0.43 -6.25 -5.54
C ALA A 398 1.85 -5.89 -5.08
N GLY A 399 2.03 -4.89 -4.21
CA GLY A 399 3.36 -4.43 -3.78
C GLY A 399 4.20 -5.51 -3.07
N TYR A 400 3.56 -6.52 -2.48
CA TYR A 400 4.25 -7.65 -1.86
C TYR A 400 5.04 -8.51 -2.89
N VAL A 401 4.70 -8.45 -4.17
CA VAL A 401 5.38 -9.21 -5.24
C VAL A 401 6.83 -8.77 -5.41
N ILE A 402 7.16 -7.52 -5.10
CA ILE A 402 8.55 -7.01 -5.10
C ILE A 402 9.45 -7.90 -4.22
N MET A 403 8.95 -8.29 -3.05
CA MET A 403 9.67 -9.16 -2.13
C MET A 403 9.77 -10.60 -2.65
N CYS A 404 8.71 -11.12 -3.28
CA CYS A 404 8.73 -12.44 -3.93
C CYS A 404 9.81 -12.49 -5.02
N LEU A 405 9.84 -11.47 -5.89
CA LEU A 405 10.82 -11.34 -6.96
C LEU A 405 12.24 -11.14 -6.40
N SER A 406 12.40 -10.42 -5.29
CA SER A 406 13.70 -10.28 -4.62
C SER A 406 14.22 -11.63 -4.11
N ALA A 407 13.36 -12.47 -3.54
CA ALA A 407 13.69 -13.84 -3.13
C ALA A 407 14.10 -14.70 -4.33
N ALA A 408 13.31 -14.65 -5.41
CA ALA A 408 13.58 -15.38 -6.65
C ALA A 408 14.90 -14.95 -7.31
N TRP A 409 15.21 -13.66 -7.30
CA TRP A 409 16.48 -13.14 -7.82
C TRP A 409 17.66 -13.64 -6.98
N ALA A 410 17.52 -13.64 -5.65
CA ALA A 410 18.58 -14.08 -4.76
C ALA A 410 18.90 -15.57 -4.92
N VAL A 411 17.91 -16.44 -5.17
CA VAL A 411 18.11 -17.89 -5.23
C VAL A 411 18.58 -18.40 -6.60
N THR A 412 18.30 -17.68 -7.69
CA THR A 412 18.53 -18.20 -9.05
C THR A 412 19.97 -18.06 -9.53
N ALA A 413 20.57 -19.19 -9.91
CA ALA A 413 21.84 -19.23 -10.65
C ALA A 413 21.65 -19.26 -12.18
N ASP A 414 20.44 -19.54 -12.68
CA ASP A 414 20.12 -19.55 -14.12
C ASP A 414 20.13 -18.09 -14.65
N PRO A 415 21.07 -17.72 -15.55
CA PRO A 415 21.20 -16.34 -16.02
C PRO A 415 19.96 -15.83 -16.75
N GLN A 416 19.26 -16.71 -17.48
CA GLN A 416 18.07 -16.33 -18.22
C GLN A 416 16.92 -16.05 -17.27
N LEU A 417 16.70 -16.91 -16.28
CA LEU A 417 15.69 -16.65 -15.25
C LEU A 417 16.02 -15.41 -14.44
N ARG A 418 17.30 -15.19 -14.12
CA ARG A 418 17.75 -13.99 -13.39
C ARG A 418 17.36 -12.70 -14.12
N LEU A 419 17.64 -12.62 -15.43
CA LEU A 419 17.25 -11.48 -16.26
C LEU A 419 15.73 -11.27 -16.31
N MET A 420 14.95 -12.36 -16.40
CA MET A 420 13.48 -12.26 -16.39
C MET A 420 12.94 -11.74 -15.05
N VAL A 421 13.50 -12.22 -13.93
CA VAL A 421 13.12 -11.75 -12.59
C VAL A 421 13.51 -10.28 -12.42
N GLU A 422 14.70 -9.89 -12.82
CA GLU A 422 15.18 -8.52 -12.74
C GLU A 422 14.31 -7.55 -13.53
N ALA A 423 13.99 -7.88 -14.79
CA ALA A 423 13.09 -7.07 -15.61
C ALA A 423 11.70 -6.91 -14.97
N THR A 424 11.14 -8.01 -14.44
CA THR A 424 9.83 -7.99 -13.76
C THR A 424 9.89 -7.17 -12.46
N LEU A 425 10.99 -7.26 -11.72
CA LEU A 425 11.18 -6.52 -10.48
C LEU A 425 11.30 -5.01 -10.74
N ILE A 426 12.02 -4.60 -11.78
CA ILE A 426 12.14 -3.19 -12.20
C ILE A 426 10.76 -2.65 -12.59
N ASP A 427 9.99 -3.42 -13.35
CA ASP A 427 8.62 -3.05 -13.74
C ASP A 427 7.71 -2.84 -12.51
N TYR A 428 7.76 -3.75 -11.53
CA TYR A 428 7.02 -3.61 -10.27
C TYR A 428 7.49 -2.42 -9.41
N HIS A 429 8.80 -2.13 -9.34
CA HIS A 429 9.29 -0.95 -8.63
C HIS A 429 8.83 0.36 -9.29
N GLY A 430 8.62 0.36 -10.61
CA GLY A 430 8.09 1.49 -11.36
C GLY A 430 6.72 1.98 -10.86
N ASP A 431 6.00 1.17 -10.09
CA ASP A 431 4.74 1.56 -9.45
C ASP A 431 4.91 2.55 -8.29
N PHE A 432 6.06 2.54 -7.61
CA PHE A 432 6.31 3.28 -6.36
C PHE A 432 7.46 4.29 -6.45
N VAL A 433 8.21 4.27 -7.55
CA VAL A 433 9.47 5.00 -7.71
C VAL A 433 9.39 5.97 -8.89
N THR A 434 9.91 7.19 -8.72
CA THR A 434 10.30 8.04 -9.86
C THR A 434 11.62 7.52 -10.45
N PRO A 435 11.79 7.42 -11.78
CA PRO A 435 12.83 6.63 -12.46
C PRO A 435 14.30 6.79 -12.00
N ASP A 436 14.67 7.86 -11.29
CA ASP A 436 16.06 8.27 -11.10
C ASP A 436 16.70 7.87 -9.75
N GLY A 437 16.06 7.01 -8.93
CA GLY A 437 16.40 6.91 -7.50
C GLY A 437 17.15 5.67 -6.98
N VAL A 438 16.85 4.46 -7.47
CA VAL A 438 17.31 3.20 -6.85
C VAL A 438 18.16 2.41 -7.83
N ASN A 439 19.42 2.11 -7.48
CA ASN A 439 20.22 1.11 -8.19
C ASN A 439 19.76 -0.28 -7.73
N ILE A 440 18.66 -0.76 -8.32
CA ILE A 440 18.02 -2.04 -7.99
C ILE A 440 19.03 -3.20 -8.02
N PRO A 441 19.90 -3.34 -9.04
CA PRO A 441 20.92 -4.39 -9.05
C PRO A 441 21.83 -4.40 -7.82
N ARG A 442 22.34 -3.23 -7.42
CA ARG A 442 23.24 -3.13 -6.26
C ARG A 442 22.55 -3.47 -4.94
N GLU A 443 21.29 -3.03 -4.77
CA GLU A 443 20.53 -3.35 -3.56
C GLU A 443 20.17 -4.83 -3.50
N LEU A 444 19.86 -5.45 -4.64
CA LEU A 444 19.63 -6.89 -4.75
C LEU A 444 20.87 -7.71 -4.41
N GLU A 445 22.05 -7.29 -4.85
CA GLU A 445 23.32 -7.93 -4.46
C GLU A 445 23.50 -7.92 -2.94
N ARG A 446 23.30 -6.77 -2.31
CA ARG A 446 23.39 -6.64 -0.85
C ARG A 446 22.39 -7.53 -0.11
N VAL A 447 21.15 -7.57 -0.59
CA VAL A 447 20.07 -8.44 -0.07
C VAL A 447 20.42 -9.92 -0.22
N SER A 448 20.96 -10.28 -1.39
CA SER A 448 21.38 -11.64 -1.71
C SER A 448 22.53 -12.09 -0.80
N GLU A 449 23.55 -11.27 -0.58
CA GLU A 449 24.67 -11.59 0.33
C GLU A 449 24.20 -12.00 1.74
N HIS A 450 23.15 -11.36 2.27
CA HIS A 450 22.63 -11.71 3.60
C HIS A 450 21.99 -13.10 3.63
N LEU A 451 21.18 -13.42 2.61
CA LEU A 451 20.52 -14.74 2.49
C LEU A 451 21.53 -15.85 2.22
N TRP A 452 22.61 -15.53 1.49
CA TRP A 452 23.75 -16.42 1.24
C TRP A 452 24.78 -16.41 2.37
N LEU A 453 24.38 -15.99 3.59
CA LEU A 453 25.20 -16.08 4.80
C LEU A 453 26.55 -15.34 4.68
N GLY A 454 26.58 -14.24 3.93
CA GLY A 454 27.77 -13.42 3.66
C GLY A 454 28.62 -13.91 2.47
N SER A 455 28.18 -14.95 1.76
CA SER A 455 28.83 -15.41 0.53
C SER A 455 28.27 -14.67 -0.69
N SER A 456 29.13 -14.30 -1.66
CA SER A 456 28.65 -13.70 -2.91
C SER A 456 27.95 -14.74 -3.77
N ALA A 457 26.70 -14.47 -4.15
CA ALA A 457 25.93 -15.28 -5.09
C ALA A 457 26.46 -15.23 -6.53
N VAL A 458 27.31 -14.24 -6.86
CA VAL A 458 27.84 -14.00 -8.22
C VAL A 458 29.11 -14.84 -8.49
N LEU A 459 29.74 -15.38 -7.46
CA LEU A 459 30.96 -16.17 -7.58
C LEU A 459 30.71 -17.69 -7.69
N ARG A 460 29.47 -18.12 -7.98
CA ARG A 460 29.10 -19.55 -8.06
C ARG A 460 28.26 -19.87 -9.28
#